data_AF-A0A9D0X9E4-F1
#
_entry.id   AF-A0A9D0X9E4-F1
#
_cell.length_a   1.000
_cell.length_b   1.000
_cell.length_c   1.000
_cell.angle_alpha   90.00
_cell.angle_beta   90.00
_cell.angle_gamma   90.00
#
_symmetry.space_group_name_H-M   'P 1'
#
loop_
_entity.id
_entity.type
_entity.pdbx_description
1 polymer ?
#
loop_
_entity_poly.entity_id
_entity_poly.type
_entity_poly.pdbx_seq_one_letter_code
_entity_poly.pdbx_strand_id
1 'polypeptide(L)'
;MSDAARVFCLSVAMCPMPVPGSNSGKAMADSEVTGKERDAAGEGAGSGASDSTSQSSLFAKPAGPRAHQPIRVLGVVIIVAAVAVAVASFWIMTGASSIELTPQVWTTIWISNGVLILLVIALVLTEIVVMVRGRLKGYSGSRLRARLVILFALVATVPALLIAVFAAVTLNQGLDQWFSQRTREIVENSRLVARSYLLEHSQVLRDDIIWVAGELETARETFDTDRVRFQHILTALATTRSLPYTWLMAPDGNILMRAQINVQGPTPLVPAQLLPQVQEGVPTLLSPGSTNVVGGIVKLRGYDDVLLFVGRPVDQAVIEYMKLTDENISDYRTYASNRLVFQLTFGLMYLGLALVLLLAALWIGMALANRFVDPIRNLMIASSRVSRGRLDVQVPVEERSGDLHDLGVRFNSMIRQLARQRQELLDANETNELRRRFTEAVVEGVSAGVVGLDADGVITLVNHRSCEIFGADELDLVGSRVDEV
;
A
#
# COMPACT_ATOMS: atom_id res chain seq x y z
N MET A 1 25.95 14.34 4.10
CA MET A 1 25.14 15.51 3.72
C MET A 1 23.87 15.50 4.55
N SER A 2 23.86 16.27 5.64
CA SER A 2 22.78 16.37 6.63
C SER A 2 22.20 17.77 6.50
N ASP A 3 21.16 17.96 5.69
CA ASP A 3 20.27 19.14 5.83
C ASP A 3 18.96 19.09 5.00
N ALA A 4 18.72 18.04 4.21
CA ALA A 4 17.47 17.94 3.44
C ALA A 4 16.26 17.39 4.23
N ALA A 5 16.44 16.92 5.48
CA ALA A 5 15.41 16.21 6.24
C ALA A 5 14.59 17.08 7.23
N ARG A 6 14.82 18.40 7.28
CA ARG A 6 14.26 19.28 8.34
C ARG A 6 13.01 20.09 7.96
N VAL A 7 12.46 19.97 6.75
CA VAL A 7 11.40 20.88 6.27
C VAL A 7 9.97 20.31 6.36
N PHE A 8 9.76 19.07 6.79
CA PHE A 8 8.42 18.48 6.94
C PHE A 8 7.97 18.36 8.41
N CYS A 9 7.94 19.48 9.13
CA CYS A 9 7.27 19.60 10.42
C CYS A 9 6.25 20.74 10.35
N LEU A 10 4.96 20.42 10.17
CA LEU A 10 3.89 21.26 10.68
C LEU A 10 2.61 20.46 10.95
N SER A 11 2.21 20.49 12.23
CA SER A 11 0.84 20.51 12.75
C SER A 11 0.00 19.22 12.76
N VAL A 12 0.04 18.51 13.89
CA VAL A 12 -1.15 17.84 14.44
C VAL A 12 -1.24 18.18 15.92
N ALA A 13 -2.26 18.97 16.27
CA ALA A 13 -2.58 19.38 17.64
C ALA A 13 -3.20 18.22 18.43
N MET A 14 -2.67 17.98 19.62
CA MET A 14 -3.23 17.10 20.66
C MET A 14 -4.32 17.85 21.44
N CYS A 15 -5.47 17.20 21.65
CA CYS A 15 -6.41 17.53 22.72
C CYS A 15 -6.93 16.22 23.34
N PRO A 16 -6.92 16.04 24.67
CA PRO A 16 -7.30 14.79 25.32
C PRO A 16 -8.79 14.76 25.69
N MET A 17 -9.38 13.56 25.74
CA MET A 17 -10.71 13.30 26.30
C MET A 17 -10.65 12.10 27.27
N PRO A 18 -11.55 12.06 28.27
CA PRO A 18 -11.32 11.38 29.54
C PRO A 18 -11.88 9.95 29.63
N VAL A 19 -11.35 9.22 30.60
CA VAL A 19 -11.71 7.86 31.03
C VAL A 19 -13.05 7.87 31.80
N PRO A 20 -13.82 6.77 31.77
CA PRO A 20 -14.50 6.36 32.99
C PRO A 20 -14.33 4.87 33.34
N GLY A 21 -13.94 4.66 34.60
CA GLY A 21 -14.79 3.94 35.56
C GLY A 21 -14.97 2.44 35.39
N SER A 22 -14.09 1.69 36.05
CA SER A 22 -14.29 0.32 36.51
C SER A 22 -15.53 0.18 37.41
N ASN A 23 -16.36 -0.83 37.18
CA ASN A 23 -17.04 -1.51 38.29
C ASN A 23 -17.19 -3.02 38.03
N SER A 24 -16.42 -3.79 38.80
CA SER A 24 -16.66 -5.17 39.23
C SER A 24 -18.07 -5.25 39.88
N GLY A 25 -18.87 -6.30 39.87
CA GLY A 25 -18.67 -7.74 39.78
C GLY A 25 -19.65 -8.41 40.77
N LYS A 26 -20.03 -9.67 40.47
CA LYS A 26 -20.64 -10.70 41.34
C LYS A 26 -22.13 -10.59 41.74
N ALA A 27 -22.91 -11.59 41.31
CA ALA A 27 -23.39 -12.78 42.07
C ALA A 27 -24.52 -13.43 41.21
N MET A 28 -24.51 -14.70 40.76
CA MET A 28 -24.48 -16.00 41.47
C MET A 28 -25.56 -16.05 42.55
N ALA A 29 -26.54 -16.95 42.63
CA ALA A 29 -27.03 -18.11 41.90
C ALA A 29 -28.52 -18.25 42.31
N ASP A 30 -29.33 -19.04 41.60
CA ASP A 30 -30.08 -20.14 42.22
C ASP A 30 -30.93 -20.90 41.19
N SER A 31 -30.73 -22.21 41.26
CA SER A 31 -31.53 -23.27 40.70
C SER A 31 -32.92 -23.32 41.36
N GLU A 32 -33.96 -23.74 40.62
CA GLU A 32 -34.72 -24.94 40.95
C GLU A 32 -35.84 -25.23 39.93
N VAL A 33 -35.81 -26.49 39.49
CA VAL A 33 -36.92 -27.46 39.44
C VAL A 33 -38.14 -27.18 38.55
N THR A 34 -38.22 -28.07 37.56
CA THR A 34 -39.35 -28.50 36.75
C THR A 34 -40.59 -28.95 37.53
N GLY A 35 -41.77 -28.54 37.08
CA GLY A 35 -43.06 -29.10 37.50
C GLY A 35 -44.14 -28.93 36.44
N LYS A 36 -44.52 -30.05 35.81
CA LYS A 36 -45.79 -30.35 35.10
C LYS A 36 -46.98 -29.78 35.90
N GLU A 37 -48.09 -29.33 35.33
CA GLU A 37 -49.08 -30.14 34.60
C GLU A 37 -50.20 -29.24 34.00
N ARG A 38 -51.06 -29.89 33.21
CA ARG A 38 -52.10 -29.39 32.30
C ARG A 38 -53.19 -28.52 32.93
N ASP A 39 -53.82 -27.69 32.10
CA ASP A 39 -55.29 -27.62 31.99
C ASP A 39 -55.72 -27.05 30.62
N ALA A 40 -56.90 -27.46 30.19
CA ALA A 40 -57.47 -27.29 28.86
C ALA A 40 -58.61 -26.27 28.83
N ALA A 41 -58.95 -25.87 27.59
CA ALA A 41 -60.21 -25.28 27.10
C ALA A 41 -60.38 -23.75 27.17
N GLY A 42 -60.75 -23.17 26.02
CA GLY A 42 -61.25 -21.80 25.89
C GLY A 42 -61.01 -21.17 24.52
N GLU A 43 -61.94 -21.39 23.60
CA GLU A 43 -62.05 -20.82 22.26
C GLU A 43 -62.03 -19.28 22.18
N GLY A 44 -61.46 -18.75 21.08
CA GLY A 44 -62.02 -17.59 20.37
C GLY A 44 -61.37 -16.23 20.60
N ALA A 45 -60.46 -15.81 19.71
CA ALA A 45 -60.43 -14.45 19.13
C ALA A 45 -59.32 -14.29 18.06
N GLY A 46 -59.73 -14.12 16.81
CA GLY A 46 -59.27 -13.02 15.97
C GLY A 46 -57.81 -13.00 15.48
N SER A 47 -57.58 -13.69 14.37
CA SER A 47 -56.68 -13.34 13.26
C SER A 47 -56.11 -11.91 13.27
N GLY A 48 -54.79 -11.77 13.49
CA GLY A 48 -54.06 -10.50 13.29
C GLY A 48 -52.54 -10.61 13.07
N ALA A 49 -51.95 -11.80 13.06
CA ALA A 49 -50.49 -11.96 13.15
C ALA A 49 -49.78 -12.43 11.85
N SER A 50 -50.49 -12.66 10.75
CA SER A 50 -49.91 -13.30 9.56
C SER A 50 -49.31 -12.37 8.49
N ASP A 51 -49.49 -11.05 8.59
CA ASP A 51 -49.15 -10.14 7.47
C ASP A 51 -47.79 -9.42 7.58
N SER A 52 -47.19 -9.36 8.78
CA SER A 52 -45.89 -8.70 9.00
C SER A 52 -44.72 -9.47 8.36
N THR A 53 -44.83 -10.79 8.24
CA THR A 53 -43.78 -11.65 7.67
C THR A 53 -43.65 -11.47 6.15
N SER A 54 -44.76 -11.21 5.44
CA SER A 54 -44.80 -11.04 3.97
C SER A 54 -44.16 -9.71 3.53
N GLN A 55 -44.38 -8.63 4.28
CA GLN A 55 -43.84 -7.31 3.96
C GLN A 55 -42.30 -7.22 4.10
N SER A 56 -41.72 -7.99 5.03
CA SER A 56 -40.27 -8.02 5.30
C SER A 56 -39.42 -8.54 4.12
N SER A 57 -40.04 -9.26 3.17
CA SER A 57 -39.37 -9.88 2.02
C SER A 57 -39.03 -8.92 0.88
N LEU A 58 -39.64 -7.73 0.85
CA LEU A 58 -39.57 -6.82 -0.30
C LEU A 58 -38.67 -5.59 -0.11
N PHE A 59 -38.43 -5.19 1.14
CA PHE A 59 -37.40 -4.21 1.45
C PHE A 59 -36.07 -4.94 1.54
N ALA A 60 -34.95 -4.25 1.26
CA ALA A 60 -33.68 -4.77 1.72
C ALA A 60 -33.82 -4.91 3.24
N LYS A 61 -33.90 -6.16 3.74
CA LYS A 61 -33.98 -6.47 5.16
C LYS A 61 -32.93 -5.58 5.84
N PRO A 62 -33.29 -4.71 6.82
CA PRO A 62 -32.26 -4.03 7.58
C PRO A 62 -31.35 -5.15 8.05
N ALA A 63 -30.09 -5.10 7.66
CA ALA A 63 -29.11 -6.06 8.13
C ALA A 63 -29.17 -5.94 9.66
N GLY A 64 -29.84 -6.91 10.30
CA GLY A 64 -29.97 -6.91 11.75
C GLY A 64 -28.55 -6.77 12.33
N PRO A 65 -28.36 -6.10 13.48
CA PRO A 65 -27.04 -5.64 13.93
C PRO A 65 -25.97 -6.73 14.10
N ARG A 66 -26.29 -8.02 13.94
CA ARG A 66 -25.44 -9.14 14.38
C ARG A 66 -24.89 -10.07 13.28
N ALA A 67 -25.39 -10.07 12.05
CA ALA A 67 -24.98 -11.08 11.05
C ALA A 67 -23.95 -10.62 10.00
N HIS A 68 -23.82 -9.31 9.75
CA HIS A 68 -22.93 -8.77 8.68
C HIS A 68 -21.92 -7.71 9.17
N GLN A 69 -21.99 -7.30 10.44
CA GLN A 69 -20.99 -6.44 11.07
C GLN A 69 -19.58 -7.07 11.17
N PRO A 70 -19.38 -8.35 11.51
CA PRO A 70 -18.02 -8.87 11.70
C PRO A 70 -17.22 -8.85 10.41
N ILE A 71 -17.85 -9.08 9.25
CA ILE A 71 -17.16 -9.06 7.94
C ILE A 71 -16.70 -7.64 7.57
N ARG A 72 -17.53 -6.63 7.82
CA ARG A 72 -17.15 -5.23 7.58
C ARG A 72 -16.05 -4.76 8.53
N VAL A 73 -16.15 -5.10 9.82
CA VAL A 73 -15.12 -4.76 10.81
C VAL A 73 -13.80 -5.47 10.48
N LEU A 74 -13.85 -6.76 10.15
CA LEU A 74 -12.70 -7.53 9.70
C LEU A 74 -12.07 -6.88 8.45
N GLY A 75 -12.88 -6.43 7.50
CA GLY A 75 -12.39 -5.74 6.31
C GLY A 75 -11.67 -4.44 6.61
N VAL A 76 -12.20 -3.61 7.51
CA VAL A 76 -11.51 -2.40 7.97
C VAL A 76 -10.17 -2.75 8.64
N VAL A 77 -10.16 -3.76 9.53
CA VAL A 77 -8.94 -4.18 10.24
C VAL A 77 -7.87 -4.65 9.24
N ILE A 78 -8.26 -5.44 8.23
CA ILE A 78 -7.33 -5.92 7.20
C ILE A 78 -6.75 -4.75 6.39
N ILE A 79 -7.58 -3.79 5.97
CA ILE A 79 -7.11 -2.65 5.17
C ILE A 79 -6.18 -1.77 5.99
N VAL A 80 -6.53 -1.47 7.24
CA VAL A 80 -5.68 -0.68 8.14
C VAL A 80 -4.36 -1.40 8.38
N ALA A 81 -4.39 -2.72 8.62
CA ALA A 81 -3.18 -3.52 8.76
C ALA A 81 -2.33 -3.53 7.48
N ALA A 82 -2.95 -3.69 6.30
CA ALA A 82 -2.26 -3.67 5.01
C ALA A 82 -1.57 -2.32 4.76
N VAL A 83 -2.26 -1.21 4.99
CA VAL A 83 -1.69 0.14 4.85
C VAL A 83 -0.56 0.37 5.86
N ALA A 84 -0.77 0.00 7.13
CA ALA A 84 0.24 0.19 8.17
C ALA A 84 1.51 -0.64 7.89
N VAL A 85 1.35 -1.91 7.50
CA VAL A 85 2.49 -2.79 7.15
C VAL A 85 3.20 -2.30 5.90
N ALA A 86 2.47 -1.85 4.86
CA ALA A 86 3.08 -1.30 3.65
C ALA A 86 3.89 -0.03 3.94
N VAL A 87 3.35 0.88 4.76
CA VAL A 87 4.05 2.11 5.17
C VAL A 87 5.27 1.78 6.05
N ALA A 88 5.14 0.87 7.02
CA ALA A 88 6.25 0.44 7.86
C ALA A 88 7.35 -0.23 7.01
N SER A 89 6.97 -1.08 6.05
CA SER A 89 7.90 -1.74 5.13
C SER A 89 8.66 -0.73 4.27
N PHE A 90 7.96 0.29 3.77
CA PHE A 90 8.57 1.40 3.03
C PHE A 90 9.57 2.17 3.90
N TRP A 91 9.22 2.47 5.16
CA TRP A 91 10.10 3.12 6.12
C TRP A 91 11.36 2.31 6.44
N ILE A 92 11.23 0.99 6.55
CA ILE A 92 12.37 0.09 6.81
C ILE A 92 13.26 -0.01 5.57
N MET A 93 12.68 -0.24 4.38
CA MET A 93 13.43 -0.42 3.14
C MET A 93 14.18 0.84 2.68
N THR A 94 13.68 2.03 3.01
CA THR A 94 14.34 3.30 2.68
C THR A 94 15.52 3.62 3.60
N GLY A 95 15.80 2.79 4.62
CA GLY A 95 16.89 3.01 5.56
C GLY A 95 16.60 4.10 6.59
N ALA A 96 15.34 4.53 6.73
CA ALA A 96 14.92 5.47 7.76
C ALA A 96 14.85 4.84 9.16
N SER A 97 14.85 3.50 9.23
CA SER A 97 14.91 2.73 10.48
C SER A 97 16.34 2.27 10.82
N SER A 98 16.63 2.05 12.10
CA SER A 98 17.89 1.46 12.59
C SER A 98 18.01 -0.06 12.42
N ILE A 99 17.04 -0.70 11.74
CA ILE A 99 17.02 -2.15 11.52
C ILE A 99 17.94 -2.49 10.36
N GLU A 100 18.90 -3.40 10.58
CA GLU A 100 19.74 -3.92 9.50
C GLU A 100 18.93 -4.78 8.53
N LEU A 101 19.04 -4.48 7.23
CA LEU A 101 18.33 -5.19 6.17
C LEU A 101 18.99 -6.54 5.87
N THR A 102 18.77 -7.51 6.75
CA THR A 102 19.19 -8.91 6.55
C THR A 102 18.26 -9.63 5.56
N PRO A 103 18.72 -10.68 4.86
CA PRO A 103 17.88 -11.47 3.94
C PRO A 103 16.56 -11.96 4.56
N GLN A 104 16.56 -12.22 5.88
CA GLN A 104 15.38 -12.63 6.64
C GLN A 104 14.36 -11.50 6.75
N VAL A 105 14.81 -10.25 6.99
CA VAL A 105 13.94 -9.07 7.06
C VAL A 105 13.29 -8.80 5.70
N TRP A 106 14.08 -8.86 4.61
CA TRP A 106 13.58 -8.76 3.25
C TRP A 106 12.45 -9.76 2.97
N THR A 107 12.71 -11.03 3.27
CA THR A 107 11.75 -12.12 3.03
C THR A 107 10.46 -11.92 3.84
N THR A 108 10.57 -11.49 5.10
CA THR A 108 9.42 -11.22 5.97
C THR A 108 8.57 -10.05 5.44
N ILE A 109 9.21 -8.98 4.97
CA ILE A 109 8.53 -7.83 4.35
C ILE A 109 7.76 -8.27 3.10
N TRP A 110 8.40 -9.01 2.20
CA TRP A 110 7.76 -9.48 0.97
C TRP A 110 6.57 -10.39 1.23
N ILE A 111 6.72 -11.38 2.11
CA ILE A 111 5.64 -12.33 2.44
C ILE A 111 4.48 -11.61 3.11
N SER A 112 4.75 -10.78 4.13
CA SER A 112 3.69 -10.08 4.88
C SER A 112 2.89 -9.12 3.98
N ASN A 113 3.57 -8.31 3.16
CA ASN A 113 2.89 -7.43 2.20
C ASN A 113 2.13 -8.23 1.13
N GLY A 114 2.74 -9.27 0.58
CA GLY A 114 2.11 -10.12 -0.44
C GLY A 114 0.82 -10.77 0.06
N VAL A 115 0.82 -11.32 1.27
CA VAL A 115 -0.37 -11.92 1.90
C VAL A 115 -1.45 -10.87 2.15
N LEU A 116 -1.09 -9.70 2.69
CA LEU A 116 -2.05 -8.62 2.97
C LEU A 116 -2.66 -8.06 1.67
N ILE A 117 -1.86 -7.85 0.64
CA ILE A 117 -2.33 -7.43 -0.69
C ILE A 117 -3.33 -8.46 -1.23
N LEU A 118 -3.00 -9.75 -1.18
CA LEU A 118 -3.88 -10.81 -1.67
C LEU A 118 -5.21 -10.82 -0.91
N LEU A 119 -5.17 -10.63 0.41
CA LEU A 119 -6.37 -10.55 1.24
C LEU A 119 -7.24 -9.34 0.84
N VAL A 120 -6.64 -8.16 0.68
CA VAL A 120 -7.36 -6.97 0.23
C VAL A 120 -7.94 -7.15 -1.18
N ILE A 121 -7.20 -7.78 -2.10
CA ILE A 121 -7.71 -8.13 -3.44
C ILE A 121 -8.93 -9.04 -3.33
N ALA A 122 -8.84 -10.12 -2.55
CA ALA A 122 -9.96 -11.06 -2.37
C ALA A 122 -11.19 -10.36 -1.80
N LEU A 123 -10.98 -9.40 -0.89
CA LEU A 123 -12.02 -8.60 -0.26
C LEU A 123 -12.66 -7.59 -1.24
N VAL A 124 -11.87 -6.95 -2.09
CA VAL A 124 -12.39 -6.07 -3.15
C VAL A 124 -13.14 -6.88 -4.22
N LEU A 125 -12.60 -8.03 -4.65
CA LEU A 125 -13.22 -8.90 -5.64
C LEU A 125 -14.55 -9.48 -5.16
N THR A 126 -14.65 -9.89 -3.88
CA THR A 126 -15.91 -10.38 -3.33
C THR A 126 -17.00 -9.31 -3.36
N GLU A 127 -16.67 -8.06 -3.03
CA GLU A 127 -17.62 -6.93 -3.11
C GLU A 127 -18.06 -6.65 -4.56
N ILE A 128 -17.12 -6.69 -5.52
CA ILE A 128 -17.41 -6.54 -6.96
C ILE A 128 -18.34 -7.67 -7.45
N VAL A 129 -18.06 -8.92 -7.10
CA VAL A 129 -18.87 -10.08 -7.50
C VAL A 129 -20.29 -9.98 -6.94
N VAL A 130 -20.43 -9.57 -5.67
CA VAL A 130 -21.75 -9.33 -5.05
C VAL A 130 -22.50 -8.23 -5.79
N MET A 131 -21.83 -7.14 -6.14
CA MET A 131 -22.43 -6.04 -6.91
C MET A 131 -22.89 -6.49 -8.31
N VAL A 132 -22.07 -7.22 -9.05
CA VAL A 132 -22.39 -7.70 -10.40
C VAL A 132 -23.54 -8.69 -10.37
N ARG A 133 -23.55 -9.65 -9.44
CA ARG A 133 -24.67 -10.57 -9.25
C ARG A 133 -25.96 -9.84 -8.89
N GLY A 134 -25.89 -8.80 -8.08
CA GLY A 134 -27.03 -7.95 -7.75
C GLY A 134 -27.61 -7.21 -8.96
N ARG A 135 -26.76 -6.84 -9.92
CA ARG A 135 -27.18 -6.21 -11.18
C ARG A 135 -27.85 -7.20 -12.12
N LEU A 136 -27.29 -8.41 -12.25
CA LEU A 136 -27.82 -9.48 -13.10
C LEU A 136 -29.22 -9.94 -12.64
N LYS A 137 -29.48 -9.95 -11.34
CA LYS A 137 -30.80 -10.31 -10.77
C LYS A 137 -31.86 -9.21 -10.88
N GLY A 138 -31.57 -8.07 -11.52
CA GLY A 138 -32.57 -7.05 -11.82
C GLY A 138 -33.12 -6.28 -10.60
N TYR A 139 -32.46 -6.32 -9.45
CA TYR A 139 -32.94 -5.60 -8.26
C TYR A 139 -33.04 -4.08 -8.52
N SER A 140 -34.20 -3.49 -8.21
CA SER A 140 -34.46 -2.04 -8.31
C SER A 140 -33.38 -1.26 -7.56
N GLY A 141 -32.72 -0.28 -8.17
CA GLY A 141 -31.65 0.51 -7.53
C GLY A 141 -30.21 0.04 -7.80
N SER A 142 -30.00 -1.13 -8.42
CA SER A 142 -28.68 -1.64 -8.80
C SER A 142 -27.90 -0.73 -9.78
N ARG A 143 -28.62 0.03 -10.62
CA ARG A 143 -28.01 1.00 -11.55
C ARG A 143 -27.34 2.17 -10.83
N LEU A 144 -27.97 2.69 -9.77
CA LEU A 144 -27.44 3.83 -9.00
C LEU A 144 -26.18 3.42 -8.25
N ARG A 145 -26.23 2.28 -7.53
CA ARG A 145 -25.07 1.71 -6.83
C ARG A 145 -23.89 1.53 -7.77
N ALA A 146 -24.14 0.93 -8.94
CA ALA A 146 -23.09 0.70 -9.91
C ALA A 146 -22.49 2.00 -10.48
N ARG A 147 -23.33 3.02 -10.78
CA ARG A 147 -22.85 4.30 -11.29
C ARG A 147 -21.93 5.00 -10.29
N LEU A 148 -22.31 5.00 -9.02
CA LEU A 148 -21.50 5.59 -7.95
C LEU A 148 -20.21 4.83 -7.70
N VAL A 149 -20.24 3.49 -7.65
CA VAL A 149 -19.02 2.67 -7.50
C VAL A 149 -18.06 2.89 -8.66
N ILE A 150 -18.56 2.97 -9.90
CA ILE A 150 -17.72 3.26 -11.08
C ILE A 150 -17.11 4.67 -10.98
N LEU A 151 -17.89 5.67 -10.56
CA LEU A 151 -17.39 7.04 -10.38
C LEU A 151 -16.27 7.09 -9.33
N PHE A 152 -16.48 6.48 -8.16
CA PHE A 152 -15.46 6.40 -7.11
C PHE A 152 -14.23 5.61 -7.57
N ALA A 153 -14.42 4.51 -8.30
CA ALA A 153 -13.32 3.73 -8.83
C ALA A 153 -12.48 4.53 -9.82
N LEU A 154 -13.12 5.29 -10.71
CA LEU A 154 -12.42 6.15 -11.66
C LEU A 154 -11.64 7.25 -10.94
N VAL A 155 -12.27 7.94 -9.98
CA VAL A 155 -11.64 9.02 -9.20
C VAL A 155 -10.47 8.51 -8.35
N ALA A 156 -10.53 7.29 -7.82
CA ALA A 156 -9.45 6.68 -7.04
C ALA A 156 -8.32 6.12 -7.92
N THR A 157 -8.67 5.49 -9.06
CA THR A 157 -7.69 4.77 -9.89
C THR A 157 -6.82 5.71 -10.70
N VAL A 158 -7.37 6.78 -11.26
CA VAL A 158 -6.62 7.68 -12.15
C VAL A 158 -5.41 8.32 -11.44
N PRO A 159 -5.55 8.96 -10.27
CA PRO A 159 -4.40 9.55 -9.57
C PRO A 159 -3.40 8.50 -9.09
N ALA A 160 -3.88 7.37 -8.59
CA ALA A 160 -3.02 6.28 -8.13
C ALA A 160 -2.16 5.70 -9.28
N LEU A 161 -2.76 5.52 -10.45
CA LEU A 161 -2.05 5.06 -11.64
C LEU A 161 -1.01 6.09 -12.10
N LEU A 162 -1.35 7.38 -12.11
CA LEU A 162 -0.40 8.45 -12.45
C LEU A 162 0.79 8.47 -11.50
N ILE A 163 0.56 8.37 -10.18
CA ILE A 163 1.62 8.31 -9.17
C ILE A 163 2.49 7.05 -9.38
N ALA A 164 1.88 5.90 -9.65
CA ALA A 164 2.62 4.66 -9.89
C ALA A 164 3.52 4.75 -11.13
N VAL A 165 3.01 5.31 -12.24
CA VAL A 165 3.79 5.53 -13.47
C VAL A 165 4.92 6.53 -13.21
N PHE A 166 4.63 7.66 -12.57
CA PHE A 166 5.62 8.67 -12.26
C PHE A 166 6.73 8.12 -11.34
N ALA A 167 6.36 7.37 -10.30
CA ALA A 167 7.31 6.72 -9.40
C ALA A 167 8.18 5.70 -10.15
N ALA A 168 7.59 4.87 -11.03
CA ALA A 168 8.33 3.91 -11.83
C ALA A 168 9.33 4.59 -12.77
N VAL A 169 8.92 5.65 -13.48
CA VAL A 169 9.81 6.42 -14.36
C VAL A 169 10.93 7.09 -13.56
N THR A 170 10.60 7.74 -12.44
CA THR A 170 11.57 8.43 -11.58
C THR A 170 12.58 7.44 -11.00
N LEU A 171 12.13 6.27 -10.54
CA LEU A 171 13.00 5.21 -10.03
C LEU A 171 13.92 4.69 -11.14
N ASN A 172 13.38 4.42 -12.33
CA ASN A 172 14.17 3.92 -13.44
C ASN A 172 15.23 4.94 -13.87
N GLN A 173 14.83 6.19 -14.12
CA GLN A 173 15.78 7.25 -14.51
C GLN A 173 16.79 7.57 -13.40
N GLY A 174 16.34 7.61 -12.15
CA GLY A 174 17.20 7.81 -10.98
C GLY A 174 18.27 6.73 -10.90
N LEU A 175 17.89 5.45 -10.86
CA LEU A 175 18.85 4.35 -10.79
C LEU A 175 19.79 4.32 -12.01
N ASP A 176 19.28 4.59 -13.20
CA ASP A 176 20.09 4.61 -14.44
C ASP A 176 21.19 5.67 -14.40
N GLN A 177 20.93 6.82 -13.77
CA GLN A 177 21.90 7.90 -13.66
C GLN A 177 23.05 7.56 -12.69
N TRP A 178 22.75 6.93 -11.56
CA TRP A 178 23.76 6.50 -10.57
C TRP A 178 24.59 5.31 -11.07
N PHE A 179 23.98 4.38 -11.82
CA PHE A 179 24.66 3.22 -12.44
C PHE A 179 25.05 3.46 -13.91
N SER A 180 25.22 4.71 -14.29
CA SER A 180 25.55 5.07 -15.68
C SER A 180 26.94 4.58 -16.08
N GLN A 181 27.12 4.43 -17.39
CA GLN A 181 28.40 4.11 -18.02
C GLN A 181 29.51 5.10 -17.59
N ARG A 182 29.14 6.36 -17.33
CA ARG A 182 30.06 7.40 -16.86
C ARG A 182 30.68 7.09 -15.50
N THR A 183 29.90 6.60 -14.53
CA THR A 183 30.43 6.21 -13.21
C THR A 183 31.39 5.03 -13.36
N ARG A 184 31.04 4.03 -14.18
CA ARG A 184 31.92 2.90 -14.49
C ARG A 184 33.24 3.37 -15.09
N GLU A 185 33.16 4.21 -16.12
CA GLU A 185 34.32 4.73 -16.83
C GLU A 185 35.25 5.55 -15.91
N ILE A 186 34.70 6.41 -15.04
CA ILE A 186 35.51 7.19 -14.09
C ILE A 186 36.30 6.26 -13.16
N VAL A 187 35.63 5.25 -12.60
CA VAL A 187 36.27 4.32 -11.66
C VAL A 187 37.28 3.41 -12.38
N GLU A 188 36.94 2.87 -13.55
CA GLU A 188 37.85 2.02 -14.34
C GLU A 188 39.06 2.79 -14.88
N ASN A 189 38.88 4.03 -15.34
CA ASN A 189 39.97 4.90 -15.78
C ASN A 189 40.90 5.28 -14.62
N SER A 190 40.37 5.49 -13.41
CA SER A 190 41.19 5.80 -12.23
C SER A 190 42.13 4.65 -11.89
N ARG A 191 41.64 3.40 -11.97
CA ARG A 191 42.46 2.19 -11.82
C ARG A 191 43.50 2.06 -12.93
N LEU A 192 43.09 2.32 -14.17
CA LEU A 192 43.96 2.22 -15.33
C LEU A 192 45.15 3.18 -15.21
N VAL A 193 44.90 4.43 -14.84
CA VAL A 193 45.93 5.47 -14.64
C VAL A 193 46.91 5.09 -13.52
N ALA A 194 46.39 4.63 -12.37
CA ALA A 194 47.25 4.20 -11.26
C ALA A 194 48.15 3.02 -11.65
N ARG A 195 47.59 2.03 -12.36
CA ARG A 195 48.36 0.87 -12.86
C ARG A 195 49.36 1.26 -13.93
N SER A 196 49.00 2.13 -14.87
CA SER A 196 49.92 2.57 -15.93
C SER A 196 51.11 3.34 -15.35
N TYR A 197 50.89 4.19 -14.35
CA TYR A 197 51.96 4.91 -13.64
C TYR A 197 53.00 3.95 -13.02
N LEU A 198 52.54 2.89 -12.34
CA LEU A 198 53.42 1.91 -11.71
C LEU A 198 54.11 1.00 -12.73
N LEU A 199 53.42 0.62 -13.81
CA LEU A 199 54.00 -0.15 -14.90
C LEU A 199 55.09 0.65 -15.63
N GLU A 200 54.86 1.94 -15.90
CA GLU A 200 55.85 2.84 -16.49
C GLU A 200 57.09 2.95 -15.57
N HIS A 201 56.89 3.17 -14.27
CA HIS A 201 58.00 3.17 -13.30
C HIS A 201 58.75 1.84 -13.24
N SER A 202 58.04 0.73 -13.35
CA SER A 202 58.63 -0.62 -13.36
C SER A 202 59.46 -0.88 -14.63
N GLN A 203 59.02 -0.35 -15.78
CA GLN A 203 59.76 -0.41 -17.04
C GLN A 203 61.02 0.46 -17.00
N VAL A 204 60.93 1.71 -16.55
CA VAL A 204 62.11 2.58 -16.39
C VAL A 204 63.11 1.94 -15.42
N LEU A 205 62.64 1.35 -14.33
CA LEU A 205 63.49 0.68 -13.36
C LEU A 205 64.17 -0.57 -13.93
N ARG A 206 63.51 -1.30 -14.85
CA ARG A 206 64.14 -2.43 -15.57
C ARG A 206 65.40 -1.97 -16.29
N ASP A 207 65.31 -0.87 -17.01
CA ASP A 207 66.44 -0.34 -17.79
C ASP A 207 67.56 0.16 -16.87
N ASP A 208 67.20 0.78 -15.75
CA ASP A 208 68.16 1.15 -14.70
C ASP A 208 68.88 -0.07 -14.09
N ILE A 209 68.16 -1.16 -13.83
CA ILE A 209 68.74 -2.41 -13.31
C ILE A 209 69.73 -3.02 -14.29
N ILE A 210 69.37 -3.10 -15.58
CA ILE A 210 70.25 -3.64 -16.62
C ILE A 210 71.52 -2.80 -16.71
N TRP A 211 71.40 -1.47 -16.64
CA TRP A 211 72.55 -0.58 -16.68
C TRP A 211 73.45 -0.76 -15.46
N VAL A 212 72.91 -0.74 -14.24
CA VAL A 212 73.71 -0.95 -13.02
C VAL A 212 74.37 -2.33 -13.05
N ALA A 213 73.65 -3.37 -13.46
CA ALA A 213 74.20 -4.72 -13.58
C ALA A 213 75.40 -4.76 -14.54
N GLY A 214 75.28 -4.17 -15.73
CA GLY A 214 76.38 -4.15 -16.71
C GLY A 214 77.62 -3.37 -16.24
N GLU A 215 77.43 -2.26 -15.55
CA GLU A 215 78.55 -1.48 -14.96
C GLU A 215 79.23 -2.26 -13.84
N LEU A 216 78.46 -2.96 -12.99
CA LEU A 216 79.03 -3.84 -11.96
C LEU A 216 79.80 -5.00 -12.59
N GLU A 217 79.23 -5.68 -13.60
CA GLU A 217 79.88 -6.75 -14.35
C GLU A 217 81.23 -6.33 -14.94
N THR A 218 81.35 -5.09 -15.41
CA THR A 218 82.61 -4.53 -15.90
C THR A 218 83.61 -4.27 -14.76
N ALA A 219 83.12 -3.97 -13.55
CA ALA A 219 83.92 -3.75 -12.35
C ALA A 219 84.23 -5.04 -11.54
N ARG A 220 84.01 -6.23 -12.12
CA ARG A 220 84.19 -7.53 -11.44
C ARG A 220 85.56 -7.71 -10.79
N GLU A 221 86.66 -7.35 -11.46
CA GLU A 221 88.01 -7.51 -10.90
C GLU A 221 88.18 -6.73 -9.58
N THR A 222 87.53 -5.56 -9.48
CA THR A 222 87.53 -4.74 -8.26
C THR A 222 86.70 -5.40 -7.16
N PHE A 223 85.63 -6.12 -7.50
CA PHE A 223 84.86 -6.88 -6.53
C PHE A 223 85.77 -7.86 -5.79
N ASP A 224 86.55 -8.67 -6.52
CA ASP A 224 87.37 -9.73 -5.94
C ASP A 224 88.62 -9.22 -5.22
N THR A 225 89.18 -8.10 -5.70
CA THR A 225 90.44 -7.54 -5.16
C THR A 225 90.21 -6.53 -4.03
N ASP A 226 89.20 -5.66 -4.13
CA ASP A 226 88.95 -4.56 -3.18
C ASP A 226 87.44 -4.30 -2.99
N ARG A 227 86.88 -4.97 -1.96
CA ARG A 227 85.47 -4.85 -1.57
C ARG A 227 85.07 -3.42 -1.20
N VAL A 228 85.98 -2.62 -0.64
CA VAL A 228 85.68 -1.25 -0.20
C VAL A 228 85.53 -0.34 -1.42
N ARG A 229 86.49 -0.42 -2.35
CA ARG A 229 86.42 0.33 -3.62
C ARG A 229 85.20 -0.09 -4.44
N PHE A 230 84.86 -1.37 -4.46
CA PHE A 230 83.65 -1.84 -5.13
C PHE A 230 82.37 -1.29 -4.47
N GLN A 231 82.31 -1.19 -3.14
CA GLN A 231 81.18 -0.57 -2.45
C GLN A 231 81.00 0.91 -2.82
N HIS A 232 82.10 1.64 -3.04
CA HIS A 232 82.04 3.02 -3.53
C HIS A 232 81.50 3.09 -4.96
N ILE A 233 81.88 2.16 -5.85
CA ILE A 233 81.33 2.05 -7.21
C ILE A 233 79.83 1.77 -7.15
N LEU A 234 79.41 0.77 -6.37
CA LEU A 234 78.00 0.43 -6.15
C LEU A 234 77.20 1.64 -5.66
N THR A 235 77.76 2.40 -4.71
CA THR A 235 77.13 3.60 -4.16
C THR A 235 77.03 4.73 -5.20
N ALA A 236 78.07 4.93 -6.03
CA ALA A 236 78.08 5.92 -7.09
C ALA A 236 77.05 5.60 -8.19
N LEU A 237 76.97 4.34 -8.63
CA LEU A 237 76.00 3.87 -9.61
C LEU A 237 74.56 4.03 -9.10
N ALA A 238 74.31 3.63 -7.86
CA ALA A 238 73.01 3.76 -7.21
C ALA A 238 72.60 5.23 -7.05
N THR A 239 73.53 6.12 -6.69
CA THR A 239 73.27 7.56 -6.57
C THR A 239 72.97 8.20 -7.93
N THR A 240 73.72 7.83 -8.97
CA THR A 240 73.58 8.37 -10.33
C THR A 240 72.18 8.15 -10.92
N ARG A 241 71.58 6.98 -10.65
CA ARG A 241 70.23 6.63 -11.11
C ARG A 241 69.15 6.85 -10.05
N SER A 242 69.45 7.49 -8.91
CA SER A 242 68.48 7.68 -7.81
C SER A 242 67.81 6.37 -7.40
N LEU A 243 68.63 5.36 -7.09
CA LEU A 243 68.23 4.01 -6.69
C LEU A 243 68.55 3.82 -5.20
N PRO A 244 67.68 4.33 -4.30
CA PRO A 244 67.95 4.37 -2.86
C PRO A 244 68.12 2.97 -2.26
N TYR A 245 67.37 1.99 -2.75
CA TYR A 245 67.48 0.61 -2.32
C TYR A 245 68.31 -0.18 -3.34
N THR A 246 69.62 -0.21 -3.15
CA THR A 246 70.52 -0.99 -4.00
C THR A 246 71.46 -1.84 -3.14
N TRP A 247 71.45 -3.16 -3.35
CA TRP A 247 72.37 -4.08 -2.68
C TRP A 247 72.59 -5.36 -3.47
N LEU A 248 73.72 -5.99 -3.19
CA LEU A 248 74.03 -7.34 -3.59
C LEU A 248 73.58 -8.31 -2.50
N MET A 249 73.02 -9.44 -2.91
CA MET A 249 72.58 -10.51 -2.03
C MET A 249 72.93 -11.88 -2.62
N ALA A 250 73.06 -12.86 -1.75
CA ALA A 250 73.17 -14.26 -2.12
C ALA A 250 71.78 -14.84 -2.47
N PRO A 251 71.72 -16.03 -3.11
CA PRO A 251 70.44 -16.64 -3.50
C PRO A 251 69.56 -17.06 -2.32
N ASP A 252 70.15 -17.17 -1.13
CA ASP A 252 69.48 -17.41 0.14
C ASP A 252 68.80 -16.15 0.74
N GLY A 253 68.98 -14.99 0.09
CA GLY A 253 68.44 -13.70 0.52
C GLY A 253 69.33 -12.93 1.49
N ASN A 254 70.52 -13.45 1.84
CA ASN A 254 71.46 -12.74 2.70
C ASN A 254 72.12 -11.58 1.95
N ILE A 255 72.12 -10.39 2.56
CA ILE A 255 72.70 -9.17 1.97
C ILE A 255 74.23 -9.25 2.07
N LEU A 256 74.91 -9.29 0.92
CA LEU A 256 76.37 -9.33 0.82
C LEU A 256 76.97 -7.92 0.94
N MET A 257 76.37 -6.94 0.26
CA MET A 257 76.88 -5.57 0.22
C MET A 257 75.76 -4.59 -0.12
N ARG A 258 75.71 -3.44 0.55
CA ARG A 258 74.71 -2.39 0.31
C ARG A 258 75.36 -1.08 -0.15
N ALA A 259 74.71 -0.38 -1.07
CA ALA A 259 75.04 1.00 -1.39
C ALA A 259 74.86 1.90 -0.16
N GLN A 260 75.82 2.77 0.13
CA GLN A 260 75.79 3.65 1.30
C GLN A 260 74.93 4.88 1.03
N ILE A 261 73.62 4.67 0.84
CA ILE A 261 72.63 5.74 0.64
C ILE A 261 71.76 5.85 1.88
N ASN A 262 71.58 7.07 2.39
CA ASN A 262 70.76 7.32 3.56
C ASN A 262 69.29 7.39 3.14
N VAL A 263 68.54 6.31 3.39
CA VAL A 263 67.12 6.19 3.01
C VAL A 263 66.28 6.13 4.26
N GLN A 264 65.23 6.97 4.32
CA GLN A 264 64.25 6.91 5.40
C GLN A 264 63.25 5.78 5.12
N GLY A 265 63.05 4.89 6.09
CA GLY A 265 62.07 3.80 6.01
C GLY A 265 62.69 2.40 6.19
N PRO A 266 61.85 1.37 6.38
CA PRO A 266 62.31 0.00 6.53
C PRO A 266 62.96 -0.52 5.24
N THR A 267 63.93 -1.44 5.37
CA THR A 267 64.44 -2.18 4.20
C THR A 267 63.29 -3.01 3.63
N PRO A 268 62.97 -2.89 2.33
CA PRO A 268 61.88 -3.66 1.75
C PRO A 268 62.23 -5.15 1.74
N LEU A 269 61.23 -5.98 2.04
CA LEU A 269 61.37 -7.43 2.05
C LEU A 269 61.27 -7.96 0.62
N VAL A 270 62.27 -8.73 0.20
CA VAL A 270 62.23 -9.47 -1.06
C VAL A 270 61.42 -10.76 -0.87
N PRO A 271 60.33 -10.98 -1.63
CA PRO A 271 59.59 -12.24 -1.53
C PRO A 271 60.48 -13.43 -1.92
N ALA A 272 60.70 -14.36 -0.99
CA ALA A 272 61.56 -15.53 -1.20
C ALA A 272 61.10 -16.42 -2.37
N GLN A 273 59.81 -16.34 -2.73
CA GLN A 273 59.20 -17.06 -3.86
C GLN A 273 59.73 -16.61 -5.23
N LEU A 274 60.28 -15.39 -5.32
CA LEU A 274 60.80 -14.82 -6.56
C LEU A 274 62.27 -15.17 -6.80
N LEU A 275 63.05 -15.45 -5.75
CA LEU A 275 64.49 -15.74 -5.85
C LEU A 275 64.83 -16.93 -6.78
N PRO A 276 64.09 -18.07 -6.76
CA PRO A 276 64.33 -19.18 -7.67
C PRO A 276 63.99 -18.88 -9.13
N GLN A 277 63.20 -17.83 -9.39
CA GLN A 277 62.75 -17.43 -10.73
C GLN A 277 63.71 -16.44 -11.40
N VAL A 278 64.69 -15.92 -10.66
CA VAL A 278 65.65 -14.94 -11.17
C VAL A 278 66.62 -15.61 -12.15
N GLN A 279 66.63 -15.12 -13.37
CA GLN A 279 67.55 -15.57 -14.42
C GLN A 279 68.75 -14.64 -14.56
N GLU A 280 69.85 -15.19 -15.09
CA GLU A 280 71.08 -14.45 -15.34
C GLU A 280 70.89 -13.39 -16.44
N GLY A 281 71.23 -12.13 -16.11
CA GLY A 281 71.12 -10.99 -17.02
C GLY A 281 69.69 -10.56 -17.39
N VAL A 282 68.64 -11.18 -16.84
CA VAL A 282 67.23 -10.78 -17.07
C VAL A 282 66.61 -10.31 -15.76
N PRO A 283 66.31 -9.00 -15.61
CA PRO A 283 65.67 -8.49 -14.41
C PRO A 283 64.26 -9.08 -14.21
N THR A 284 64.05 -9.68 -13.05
CA THR A 284 62.75 -10.11 -12.55
C THR A 284 62.16 -8.98 -11.73
N LEU A 285 61.11 -8.33 -12.26
CA LEU A 285 60.47 -7.19 -11.62
C LEU A 285 59.56 -7.62 -10.47
N LEU A 286 59.54 -6.85 -9.39
CA LEU A 286 58.58 -7.00 -8.31
C LEU A 286 57.25 -6.38 -8.74
N SER A 287 56.18 -7.16 -8.64
CA SER A 287 54.83 -6.69 -8.96
C SER A 287 54.42 -5.51 -8.07
N PRO A 288 53.93 -4.40 -8.65
CA PRO A 288 53.44 -3.28 -7.87
C PRO A 288 52.26 -3.71 -6.98
N GLY A 289 52.27 -3.30 -5.70
CA GLY A 289 51.17 -3.54 -4.75
C GLY A 289 51.38 -4.66 -3.73
N SER A 290 52.36 -5.54 -3.89
CA SER A 290 52.74 -6.52 -2.83
C SER A 290 53.67 -5.93 -1.78
N THR A 291 54.42 -4.89 -2.14
CA THR A 291 55.43 -4.22 -1.32
C THR A 291 55.36 -2.71 -1.54
N ASN A 292 55.84 -1.91 -0.58
CA ASN A 292 55.91 -0.45 -0.68
C ASN A 292 57.04 0.06 -1.60
N VAL A 293 57.56 -0.82 -2.46
CA VAL A 293 58.63 -0.52 -3.40
C VAL A 293 58.31 -1.12 -4.76
N VAL A 294 58.68 -0.40 -5.80
CA VAL A 294 58.81 -0.94 -7.16
C VAL A 294 60.28 -1.27 -7.32
N GLY A 295 60.55 -2.52 -7.68
CA GLY A 295 61.90 -3.09 -7.63
C GLY A 295 62.10 -4.15 -8.69
N GLY A 296 63.33 -4.63 -8.78
CA GLY A 296 63.65 -5.83 -9.53
C GLY A 296 64.93 -6.46 -9.04
N ILE A 297 65.08 -7.74 -9.38
CA ILE A 297 66.23 -8.56 -9.01
C ILE A 297 66.81 -9.14 -10.30
N VAL A 298 68.13 -9.09 -10.42
CA VAL A 298 68.86 -9.71 -11.53
C VAL A 298 70.06 -10.48 -11.00
N LYS A 299 70.31 -11.67 -11.57
CA LYS A 299 71.55 -12.40 -11.31
C LYS A 299 72.66 -11.81 -12.18
N LEU A 300 73.75 -11.36 -11.55
CA LEU A 300 74.88 -10.71 -12.23
C LEU A 300 75.72 -11.74 -12.97
N ARG A 301 76.18 -11.40 -14.18
CA ARG A 301 77.01 -12.28 -14.99
C ARG A 301 78.44 -12.33 -14.49
N GLY A 302 79.02 -13.53 -14.48
CA GLY A 302 80.41 -13.72 -14.04
C GLY A 302 80.63 -13.54 -12.54
N TYR A 303 79.58 -13.47 -11.72
CA TYR A 303 79.70 -13.56 -10.27
C TYR A 303 79.24 -14.93 -9.78
N ASP A 304 79.85 -15.42 -8.70
CA ASP A 304 79.46 -16.68 -8.06
C ASP A 304 78.12 -16.48 -7.32
N ASP A 305 77.02 -16.72 -8.04
CA ASP A 305 75.63 -16.70 -7.54
C ASP A 305 75.23 -15.38 -6.83
N VAL A 306 75.74 -14.25 -7.30
CA VAL A 306 75.39 -12.93 -6.75
C VAL A 306 74.17 -12.33 -7.46
N LEU A 307 73.18 -11.94 -6.66
CA LEU A 307 71.98 -11.24 -7.10
C LEU A 307 72.10 -9.73 -6.78
N LEU A 308 71.75 -8.88 -7.73
CA LEU A 308 71.56 -7.46 -7.53
C LEU A 308 70.07 -7.18 -7.30
N PHE A 309 69.75 -6.61 -6.14
CA PHE A 309 68.45 -6.00 -5.88
C PHE A 309 68.52 -4.50 -6.09
N VAL A 310 67.53 -3.96 -6.78
CA VAL A 310 67.32 -2.53 -6.95
C VAL A 310 65.85 -2.21 -6.68
N GLY A 311 65.58 -1.14 -5.95
CA GLY A 311 64.23 -0.66 -5.70
C GLY A 311 64.14 0.85 -5.48
N ARG A 312 62.95 1.38 -5.77
CA ARG A 312 62.54 2.74 -5.41
C ARG A 312 61.31 2.68 -4.50
N PRO A 313 61.24 3.51 -3.45
CA PRO A 313 60.02 3.67 -2.68
C PRO A 313 58.93 4.24 -3.59
N VAL A 314 57.71 3.72 -3.44
CA VAL A 314 56.53 4.34 -4.01
C VAL A 314 55.85 5.11 -2.89
N ASP A 315 55.34 6.30 -3.20
CA ASP A 315 54.55 7.08 -2.25
C ASP A 315 53.40 6.22 -1.71
N GLN A 316 53.29 6.16 -0.39
CA GLN A 316 52.25 5.41 0.30
C GLN A 316 50.86 5.84 -0.16
N ALA A 317 50.66 7.13 -0.48
CA ALA A 317 49.41 7.64 -1.01
C ALA A 317 49.00 6.89 -2.29
N VAL A 318 49.94 6.64 -3.22
CA VAL A 318 49.63 5.95 -4.49
C VAL A 318 49.22 4.49 -4.25
N ILE A 319 49.87 3.81 -3.31
CA ILE A 319 49.54 2.43 -2.94
C ILE A 319 48.17 2.37 -2.27
N GLU A 320 47.89 3.29 -1.35
CA GLU A 320 46.61 3.41 -0.66
C GLU A 320 45.49 3.72 -1.66
N TYR A 321 45.68 4.70 -2.56
CA TYR A 321 44.72 5.00 -3.62
C TYR A 321 44.47 3.80 -4.53
N MET A 322 45.49 3.02 -4.88
CA MET A 322 45.32 1.82 -5.69
C MET A 322 44.50 0.75 -4.95
N LYS A 323 44.80 0.52 -3.67
CA LYS A 323 44.06 -0.45 -2.85
C LYS A 323 42.60 -0.03 -2.66
N LEU A 324 42.37 1.24 -2.32
CA LEU A 324 41.03 1.82 -2.22
C LEU A 324 40.29 1.75 -3.55
N THR A 325 40.96 2.00 -4.67
CA THR A 325 40.33 1.92 -6.00
C THR A 325 39.97 0.48 -6.36
N ASP A 326 40.84 -0.49 -6.06
CA ASP A 326 40.57 -1.91 -6.31
C ASP A 326 39.41 -2.44 -5.44
N GLU A 327 39.35 -2.06 -4.16
CA GLU A 327 38.25 -2.40 -3.23
C GLU A 327 36.91 -1.76 -3.66
N ASN A 328 36.91 -0.46 -3.97
CA ASN A 328 35.70 0.26 -4.40
C ASN A 328 35.16 -0.25 -5.75
N ILE A 329 36.03 -0.75 -6.64
CA ILE A 329 35.61 -1.37 -7.91
C ILE A 329 34.89 -2.68 -7.70
N SER A 330 35.36 -3.53 -6.77
CA SER A 330 34.65 -4.78 -6.46
C SER A 330 33.24 -4.51 -5.92
N ASP A 331 33.10 -3.51 -5.07
CA ASP A 331 31.80 -3.11 -4.53
C ASP A 331 30.89 -2.55 -5.63
N TYR A 332 31.40 -1.64 -6.46
CA TYR A 332 30.67 -1.12 -7.61
C TYR A 332 30.22 -2.26 -8.55
N ARG A 333 31.09 -3.23 -8.86
CA ARG A 333 30.75 -4.36 -9.72
C ARG A 333 29.68 -5.25 -9.10
N THR A 334 29.70 -5.44 -7.79
CA THR A 334 28.70 -6.21 -7.04
C THR A 334 27.35 -5.50 -6.99
N TYR A 335 27.32 -4.19 -6.80
CA TYR A 335 26.07 -3.43 -6.84
C TYR A 335 25.53 -3.27 -8.26
N ALA A 336 26.41 -3.07 -9.26
CA ALA A 336 26.03 -2.96 -10.66
C ALA A 336 25.48 -4.29 -11.21
N SER A 337 26.04 -5.44 -10.80
CA SER A 337 25.48 -6.75 -11.18
C SER A 337 24.11 -7.01 -10.54
N ASN A 338 23.88 -6.46 -9.34
CA ASN A 338 22.60 -6.52 -8.64
C ASN A 338 21.64 -5.37 -8.99
N ARG A 339 21.92 -4.55 -10.01
CA ARG A 339 21.05 -3.43 -10.42
C ARG A 339 19.61 -3.88 -10.66
N LEU A 340 19.43 -5.00 -11.35
CA LEU A 340 18.10 -5.55 -11.63
C LEU A 340 17.38 -5.94 -10.34
N VAL A 341 18.10 -6.51 -9.37
CA VAL A 341 17.55 -6.85 -8.06
C VAL A 341 17.09 -5.58 -7.34
N PHE A 342 17.91 -4.52 -7.31
CA PHE A 342 17.49 -3.24 -6.71
C PHE A 342 16.31 -2.60 -7.44
N GLN A 343 16.32 -2.55 -8.77
CA GLN A 343 15.22 -2.03 -9.59
C GLN A 343 13.92 -2.79 -9.33
N LEU A 344 13.95 -4.13 -9.36
CA LEU A 344 12.78 -4.96 -9.05
C LEU A 344 12.32 -4.76 -7.63
N THR A 345 13.24 -4.71 -6.67
CA THR A 345 12.94 -4.64 -5.25
C THR A 345 12.25 -3.32 -4.88
N PHE A 346 12.85 -2.18 -5.26
CA PHE A 346 12.22 -0.88 -5.05
C PHE A 346 10.98 -0.70 -5.92
N GLY A 347 11.00 -1.18 -7.16
CA GLY A 347 9.87 -1.10 -8.08
C GLY A 347 8.64 -1.87 -7.58
N LEU A 348 8.82 -3.11 -7.14
CA LEU A 348 7.78 -3.94 -6.53
C LEU A 348 7.29 -3.35 -5.21
N MET A 349 8.16 -2.69 -4.42
CA MET A 349 7.75 -2.02 -3.19
C MET A 349 6.82 -0.84 -3.49
N TYR A 350 7.21 0.04 -4.43
CA TYR A 350 6.35 1.16 -4.85
C TYR A 350 5.05 0.67 -5.47
N LEU A 351 5.10 -0.36 -6.31
CA LEU A 351 3.92 -0.98 -6.90
C LEU A 351 3.01 -1.57 -5.81
N GLY A 352 3.58 -2.28 -4.84
CA GLY A 352 2.85 -2.87 -3.71
C GLY A 352 2.16 -1.80 -2.86
N LEU A 353 2.87 -0.74 -2.49
CA LEU A 353 2.31 0.40 -1.75
C LEU A 353 1.18 1.08 -2.52
N ALA A 354 1.40 1.38 -3.81
CA ALA A 354 0.40 1.97 -4.68
C ALA A 354 -0.84 1.08 -4.80
N LEU A 355 -0.64 -0.23 -4.92
CA LEU A 355 -1.72 -1.22 -5.02
C LEU A 355 -2.53 -1.31 -3.72
N VAL A 356 -1.89 -1.35 -2.55
CA VAL A 356 -2.58 -1.34 -1.25
C VAL A 356 -3.43 -0.08 -1.10
N LEU A 357 -2.86 1.09 -1.40
CA LEU A 357 -3.58 2.37 -1.32
C LEU A 357 -4.74 2.44 -2.31
N LEU A 358 -4.52 1.97 -3.55
CA LEU A 358 -5.56 1.88 -4.57
C LEU A 358 -6.72 0.99 -4.10
N LEU A 359 -6.41 -0.23 -3.65
CA LEU A 359 -7.43 -1.18 -3.21
C LEU A 359 -8.15 -0.69 -1.95
N ALA A 360 -7.45 -0.05 -1.02
CA ALA A 360 -8.05 0.60 0.14
C ALA A 360 -9.04 1.70 -0.29
N ALA A 361 -8.63 2.57 -1.21
CA ALA A 361 -9.49 3.63 -1.75
C ALA A 361 -10.72 3.06 -2.49
N LEU A 362 -10.53 2.03 -3.31
CA LEU A 362 -11.63 1.33 -3.98
C LEU A 362 -12.60 0.72 -2.98
N TRP A 363 -12.09 0.05 -1.94
CA TRP A 363 -12.93 -0.56 -0.92
C TRP A 363 -13.72 0.49 -0.12
N ILE A 364 -13.06 1.56 0.32
CA ILE A 364 -13.70 2.68 1.02
C ILE A 364 -14.78 3.30 0.12
N GLY A 365 -14.48 3.54 -1.16
CA GLY A 365 -15.43 4.08 -2.13
C GLY A 365 -16.67 3.19 -2.30
N MET A 366 -16.48 1.87 -2.40
CA MET A 366 -17.59 0.90 -2.42
C MET A 366 -18.38 0.90 -1.12
N ALA A 367 -17.71 0.92 0.04
CA ALA A 367 -18.36 0.96 1.34
C ALA A 367 -19.22 2.22 1.51
N LEU A 368 -18.72 3.38 1.06
CA LEU A 368 -19.45 4.64 1.06
C LEU A 368 -20.65 4.60 0.11
N ALA A 369 -20.45 4.11 -1.12
CA ALA A 369 -21.53 3.97 -2.09
C ALA A 369 -22.68 3.10 -1.54
N ASN A 370 -22.34 1.97 -0.90
CA ASN A 370 -23.33 1.11 -0.26
C ASN A 370 -24.09 1.82 0.87
N ARG A 371 -23.37 2.55 1.73
CA ARG A 371 -23.94 3.27 2.87
C ARG A 371 -24.98 4.31 2.45
N PHE A 372 -24.79 4.99 1.32
CA PHE A 372 -25.73 6.02 0.86
C PHE A 372 -26.84 5.48 -0.05
N VAL A 373 -26.55 4.49 -0.88
CA VAL A 373 -27.51 4.02 -1.89
C VAL A 373 -28.61 3.16 -1.29
N ASP A 374 -28.31 2.33 -0.29
CA ASP A 374 -29.29 1.40 0.25
C ASP A 374 -30.49 2.11 0.93
N PRO A 375 -30.31 3.15 1.77
CA PRO A 375 -31.44 3.85 2.38
C PRO A 375 -32.27 4.66 1.36
N ILE A 376 -31.61 5.30 0.39
CA ILE A 376 -32.29 6.03 -0.70
C ILE A 376 -33.15 5.07 -1.52
N ARG A 377 -32.61 3.89 -1.83
CA ARG A 377 -33.34 2.83 -2.52
C ARG A 377 -34.56 2.38 -1.73
N ASN A 378 -34.44 2.19 -0.42
CA ASN A 378 -35.57 1.81 0.43
C ASN A 378 -36.68 2.87 0.45
N LEU A 379 -36.32 4.16 0.52
CA LEU A 379 -37.26 5.28 0.41
C LEU A 379 -37.98 5.30 -0.95
N MET A 380 -37.24 5.12 -2.06
CA MET A 380 -37.86 5.03 -3.39
C MET A 380 -38.87 3.89 -3.50
N ILE A 381 -38.51 2.71 -2.97
CA ILE A 381 -39.43 1.55 -2.97
C ILE A 381 -40.68 1.86 -2.15
N ALA A 382 -40.53 2.46 -0.96
CA ALA A 382 -41.67 2.79 -0.12
C ALA A 382 -42.58 3.87 -0.75
N SER A 383 -41.99 4.92 -1.32
CA SER A 383 -42.72 5.96 -2.07
C SER A 383 -43.52 5.38 -3.24
N SER A 384 -42.94 4.43 -3.99
CA SER A 384 -43.64 3.72 -5.08
C SER A 384 -44.84 2.87 -4.64
N ARG A 385 -44.92 2.52 -3.35
CA ARG A 385 -46.05 1.77 -2.78
C ARG A 385 -47.11 2.69 -2.22
N VAL A 386 -46.70 3.73 -1.50
CA VAL A 386 -47.59 4.78 -0.99
C VAL A 386 -48.36 5.41 -2.16
N SER A 387 -47.68 5.71 -3.27
CA SER A 387 -48.34 6.22 -4.50
C SER A 387 -49.34 5.25 -5.13
N ARG A 388 -49.24 3.94 -4.85
CA ARG A 388 -50.23 2.92 -5.24
C ARG A 388 -51.30 2.68 -4.18
N GLY A 389 -51.43 3.57 -3.20
CA GLY A 389 -52.46 3.51 -2.16
C GLY A 389 -52.18 2.54 -1.01
N ARG A 390 -50.97 1.97 -0.94
CA ARG A 390 -50.53 1.06 0.13
C ARG A 390 -49.82 1.83 1.25
N LEU A 391 -50.52 2.03 2.37
CA LEU A 391 -50.06 2.82 3.52
C LEU A 391 -49.54 1.97 4.69
N ASP A 392 -49.51 0.66 4.51
CA ASP A 392 -49.01 -0.36 5.42
C ASP A 392 -47.47 -0.48 5.43
N VAL A 393 -46.78 0.42 4.72
CA VAL A 393 -45.35 0.31 4.43
C VAL A 393 -44.51 1.09 5.42
N GLN A 394 -43.44 0.48 5.91
CA GLN A 394 -42.43 1.14 6.75
C GLN A 394 -41.04 1.01 6.16
N VAL A 395 -40.33 2.14 6.11
CA VAL A 395 -38.93 2.19 5.68
C VAL A 395 -38.04 1.75 6.85
N PRO A 396 -37.14 0.77 6.66
CA PRO A 396 -36.17 0.41 7.69
C PRO A 396 -35.26 1.61 8.00
N VAL A 397 -35.19 2.01 9.26
CA VAL A 397 -34.31 3.07 9.73
C VAL A 397 -33.19 2.44 10.54
N GLU A 398 -31.94 2.75 10.18
CA GLU A 398 -30.77 2.29 10.94
C GLU A 398 -30.69 3.00 12.29
N GLU A 399 -30.24 2.33 13.35
CA GLU A 399 -30.14 2.90 14.71
C GLU A 399 -29.16 4.07 14.84
N ARG A 400 -28.33 4.33 13.81
CA ARG A 400 -27.35 5.43 13.82
C ARG A 400 -28.02 6.76 13.46
N SER A 401 -27.79 7.77 14.29
CA SER A 401 -28.21 9.15 14.08
C SER A 401 -27.53 9.78 12.84
N GLY A 402 -28.29 10.55 12.06
CA GLY A 402 -27.83 11.31 10.90
C GLY A 402 -28.98 11.73 9.98
N ASP A 403 -28.72 12.60 9.01
CA ASP A 403 -29.78 13.19 8.15
C ASP A 403 -30.67 12.15 7.46
N LEU A 404 -30.08 11.02 7.05
CA LEU A 404 -30.79 9.93 6.39
C LEU A 404 -31.68 9.14 7.36
N HIS A 405 -31.27 9.05 8.63
CA HIS A 405 -32.09 8.50 9.71
C HIS A 405 -33.30 9.41 9.96
N ASP A 406 -33.06 10.72 10.11
CA ASP A 406 -34.12 11.71 10.34
C ASP A 406 -35.13 11.73 9.18
N LEU A 407 -34.65 11.63 7.95
CA LEU A 407 -35.50 11.52 6.76
C LEU A 407 -36.36 10.25 6.81
N GLY A 408 -35.78 9.10 7.17
CA GLY A 408 -36.51 7.84 7.33
C GLY A 408 -37.59 7.91 8.41
N VAL A 409 -37.27 8.48 9.58
CA VAL A 409 -38.22 8.67 10.69
C VAL A 409 -39.36 9.61 10.27
N ARG A 410 -39.04 10.76 9.66
CA ARG A 410 -40.04 11.74 9.20
C ARG A 410 -40.94 11.15 8.11
N PHE A 411 -40.37 10.41 7.17
CA PHE A 411 -41.13 9.73 6.11
C PHE A 411 -42.10 8.70 6.69
N ASN A 412 -41.65 7.88 7.64
CA ASN A 412 -42.53 6.92 8.33
C ASN A 412 -43.62 7.63 9.14
N SER A 413 -43.33 8.77 9.75
CA SER A 413 -44.33 9.59 10.46
C SER A 413 -45.41 10.12 9.53
N MET A 414 -45.00 10.65 8.37
CA MET A 414 -45.92 11.11 7.33
C MET A 414 -46.83 9.99 6.82
N ILE A 415 -46.31 8.77 6.59
CA ILE A 415 -47.14 7.62 6.17
C ILE A 415 -48.18 7.28 7.25
N ARG A 416 -47.79 7.25 8.53
CA ARG A 416 -48.74 6.99 9.63
C ARG A 416 -49.83 8.05 9.72
N GLN A 417 -49.47 9.31 9.48
CA GLN A 417 -50.44 10.40 9.46
C GLN A 417 -51.42 10.27 8.29
N LEU A 418 -50.92 9.97 7.09
CA LEU A 418 -51.75 9.75 5.90
C LEU A 418 -52.68 8.54 6.05
N ALA A 419 -52.18 7.46 6.67
CA ALA A 419 -52.98 6.27 6.98
C ALA A 419 -54.13 6.61 7.94
N ARG A 420 -53.85 7.40 8.98
CA ARG A 420 -54.85 7.85 9.95
C ARG A 420 -55.90 8.75 9.31
N GLN A 421 -55.50 9.74 8.52
CA GLN A 421 -56.43 10.62 7.81
C GLN A 421 -57.34 9.86 6.84
N ARG A 422 -56.82 8.83 6.16
CA ARG A 422 -57.65 7.97 5.30
C ARG A 422 -58.68 7.18 6.12
N GLN A 423 -58.28 6.64 7.27
CA GLN A 423 -59.20 5.91 8.15
C GLN A 423 -60.29 6.84 8.69
N GLU A 424 -59.93 8.02 9.18
CA GLU A 424 -60.88 9.04 9.65
C GLU A 424 -61.90 9.43 8.57
N LEU A 425 -61.46 9.58 7.31
CA LEU A 425 -62.35 9.85 6.18
C LEU A 425 -63.29 8.69 5.87
N LEU A 426 -62.82 7.44 5.97
CA LEU A 426 -63.65 6.25 5.76
C LEU A 426 -64.71 6.12 6.86
N ASP A 427 -64.30 6.27 8.13
CA ASP A 427 -65.19 6.20 9.29
C ASP A 427 -66.26 7.31 9.24
N ALA A 428 -65.87 8.53 8.81
CA ALA A 428 -66.80 9.64 8.62
C ALA A 428 -67.81 9.39 7.49
N ASN A 429 -67.35 8.79 6.38
CA ASN A 429 -68.23 8.43 5.26
C ASN A 429 -69.21 7.33 5.68
N GLU A 430 -68.76 6.30 6.40
CA GLU A 430 -69.62 5.26 6.97
C GLU A 430 -70.67 5.84 7.91
N THR A 431 -70.27 6.78 8.77
CA THR A 431 -71.20 7.48 9.68
C THR A 431 -72.25 8.29 8.91
N ASN A 432 -71.85 8.99 7.84
CA ASN A 432 -72.80 9.72 6.98
C ASN A 432 -73.76 8.79 6.27
N GLU A 433 -73.29 7.65 5.78
CA GLU A 433 -74.13 6.67 5.09
C GLU A 433 -75.11 5.97 6.04
N LEU A 434 -74.70 5.72 7.29
CA LEU A 434 -75.60 5.27 8.35
C LEU A 434 -76.66 6.33 8.68
N ARG A 435 -76.26 7.60 8.77
CA ARG A 435 -77.20 8.71 8.98
C ARG A 435 -78.19 8.85 7.83
N ARG A 436 -77.73 8.80 6.58
CA ARG A 436 -78.57 8.87 5.38
C ARG A 436 -79.62 7.77 5.38
N ARG A 437 -79.19 6.50 5.55
CA ARG A 437 -80.11 5.36 5.63
C ARG A 437 -81.09 5.44 6.79
N PHE A 438 -80.66 5.97 7.94
CA PHE A 438 -81.56 6.20 9.07
C PHE A 438 -82.62 7.26 8.74
N THR A 439 -82.22 8.39 8.16
CA THR A 439 -83.15 9.46 7.77
C THR A 439 -84.15 8.98 6.71
N GLU A 440 -83.69 8.23 5.71
CA GLU A 440 -84.57 7.61 4.70
C GLU A 440 -85.58 6.66 5.34
N ALA A 441 -85.12 5.74 6.20
CA ALA A 441 -86.01 4.81 6.90
C ALA A 441 -87.00 5.53 7.83
N VAL A 442 -86.59 6.65 8.45
CA VAL A 442 -87.50 7.49 9.25
C VAL A 442 -88.55 8.15 8.37
N VAL A 443 -88.16 8.81 7.27
CA VAL A 443 -89.09 9.48 6.33
C VAL A 443 -90.09 8.50 5.74
N GLU A 444 -89.65 7.28 5.44
CA GLU A 444 -90.51 6.20 4.96
C GLU A 444 -91.48 5.69 6.05
N GLY A 445 -91.06 5.70 7.31
CA GLY A 445 -91.86 5.25 8.45
C GLY A 445 -92.85 6.28 9.03
N VAL A 446 -92.83 7.54 8.57
CA VAL A 446 -93.77 8.58 9.05
C VAL A 446 -95.15 8.36 8.44
N SER A 447 -96.20 8.50 9.26
CA SER A 447 -97.59 8.28 8.83
C SER A 447 -98.16 9.36 7.91
N ALA A 448 -97.52 10.53 7.83
CA ALA A 448 -97.85 11.63 6.94
C ALA A 448 -97.07 11.55 5.61
N GLY A 449 -97.68 12.00 4.52
CA GLY A 449 -96.98 12.16 3.23
C GLY A 449 -95.90 13.24 3.32
N VAL A 450 -94.67 12.90 2.97
CA VAL A 450 -93.52 13.80 2.86
C VAL A 450 -93.10 13.89 1.40
N VAL A 451 -93.12 15.10 0.84
CA VAL A 451 -92.66 15.44 -0.51
C VAL A 451 -91.55 16.50 -0.39
N GLY A 452 -90.35 16.17 -0.90
CA GLY A 452 -89.21 17.10 -0.99
C GLY A 452 -89.16 17.77 -2.36
N LEU A 453 -88.87 19.07 -2.39
CA LEU A 453 -88.83 19.88 -3.61
C LEU A 453 -87.45 20.54 -3.77
N ASP A 454 -87.00 20.71 -5.01
CA ASP A 454 -85.85 21.54 -5.31
C ASP A 454 -86.21 23.04 -5.40
N ALA A 455 -85.21 23.87 -5.72
CA ALA A 455 -85.39 25.32 -5.83
C ALA A 455 -86.32 25.75 -6.97
N ASP A 456 -86.56 24.87 -7.96
CA ASP A 456 -87.41 25.12 -9.12
C ASP A 456 -88.80 24.47 -8.97
N GLY A 457 -89.09 23.86 -7.81
CA GLY A 457 -90.38 23.25 -7.48
C GLY A 457 -90.57 21.84 -8.04
N VAL A 458 -89.49 21.17 -8.43
CA VAL A 458 -89.51 19.78 -8.91
C VAL A 458 -89.42 18.82 -7.72
N ILE A 459 -90.23 17.76 -7.74
CA ILE A 459 -90.24 16.73 -6.71
C ILE A 459 -88.92 15.93 -6.76
N THR A 460 -88.20 15.94 -5.64
CA THR A 460 -86.89 15.26 -5.49
C THR A 460 -86.93 14.06 -4.55
N LEU A 461 -87.93 13.99 -3.67
CA LEU A 461 -88.10 12.91 -2.71
C LEU A 461 -89.60 12.73 -2.43
N VAL A 462 -90.09 11.50 -2.38
CA VAL A 462 -91.43 11.18 -1.86
C VAL A 462 -91.32 9.96 -0.97
N ASN A 463 -92.10 9.90 0.12
CA ASN A 463 -92.22 8.69 0.92
C ASN A 463 -93.41 7.83 0.46
N HIS A 464 -93.45 6.55 0.86
CA HIS A 464 -94.53 5.63 0.48
C HIS A 464 -95.94 6.17 0.76
N ARG A 465 -96.13 6.88 1.89
CA ARG A 465 -97.40 7.54 2.20
C ARG A 465 -97.81 8.60 1.18
N SER A 466 -96.87 9.34 0.61
CA SER A 466 -97.17 10.30 -0.45
C SER A 466 -97.60 9.59 -1.73
N CYS A 467 -96.92 8.50 -2.11
CA CYS A 467 -97.32 7.68 -3.25
C CYS A 467 -98.74 7.11 -3.07
N GLU A 468 -99.09 6.65 -1.86
CA GLU A 468 -100.46 6.24 -1.53
C GLU A 468 -101.49 7.38 -1.66
N ILE A 469 -101.12 8.60 -1.25
CA ILE A 469 -102.00 9.78 -1.30
C ILE A 469 -102.21 10.28 -2.74
N PHE A 470 -101.14 10.34 -3.54
CA PHE A 470 -101.18 10.78 -4.95
C PHE A 470 -101.63 9.67 -5.91
N GLY A 471 -101.64 8.41 -5.47
CA GLY A 471 -102.08 7.27 -6.28
C GLY A 471 -101.15 6.94 -7.45
N ALA A 472 -99.88 7.34 -7.37
CA ALA A 472 -98.86 7.16 -8.39
C ALA A 472 -97.58 6.60 -7.77
N ASP A 473 -96.79 5.89 -8.57
CA ASP A 473 -95.52 5.30 -8.12
C ASP A 473 -94.44 6.39 -7.97
N GLU A 474 -93.47 6.15 -7.09
CA GLU A 474 -92.36 7.06 -6.79
C GLU A 474 -91.61 7.51 -8.06
N LEU A 475 -91.43 6.60 -9.01
CA LEU A 475 -90.75 6.86 -10.28
C LEU A 475 -91.49 7.83 -11.21
N ASP A 476 -92.82 7.97 -11.07
CA ASP A 476 -93.63 8.88 -11.88
C ASP A 476 -93.73 10.27 -11.22
N LEU A 477 -93.61 10.31 -9.89
CA LEU A 477 -93.70 11.52 -9.08
C LEU A 477 -92.36 12.27 -9.03
N VAL A 478 -91.23 11.55 -8.88
CA VAL A 478 -89.90 12.15 -8.78
C VAL A 478 -89.44 12.69 -10.15
N GLY A 479 -89.09 13.97 -10.20
CA GLY A 479 -88.69 14.67 -11.43
C GLY A 479 -89.81 15.47 -12.11
N SER A 480 -91.04 15.34 -11.64
CA SER A 480 -92.18 16.14 -12.08
C SER A 480 -92.30 17.43 -11.27
N ARG A 481 -92.82 18.51 -11.86
CA ARG A 481 -93.11 19.75 -11.11
C ARG A 481 -94.28 19.48 -10.17
N VAL A 482 -94.21 19.98 -8.94
CA VAL A 482 -95.31 19.83 -7.96
C VAL A 482 -96.62 20.42 -8.47
N ASP A 483 -96.55 21.40 -9.37
CA ASP A 483 -97.73 22.04 -9.95
C ASP A 483 -98.47 21.13 -10.97
N GLU A 484 -97.83 20.07 -11.44
CA GLU A 484 -98.31 19.17 -12.51
C GLU A 484 -98.78 17.81 -11.99
N VAL A 485 -98.60 17.56 -10.69
CA VAL A 485 -98.91 16.32 -9.97
C VAL A 485 -100.06 16.59 -8.99
#